data_AF-A0A1F5K2E1-F1
#
_entry.id   AF-A0A1F5K2E1-F1
#
_cell.length_a   1.000
_cell.length_b   1.000
_cell.length_c   1.000
_cell.angle_alpha   90.00
_cell.angle_beta   90.00
_cell.angle_gamma   90.00
#
_symmetry.space_group_name_H-M   'P 1'
#
loop_
_entity.id
_entity.type
_entity.pdbx_description
1 polymer ?
#
loop_
_entity_poly.entity_id
_entity_poly.type
_entity_poly.pdbx_seq_one_letter_code
_entity_poly.pdbx_strand_id
1 'polypeptide(L)'
;MIGTSKPKKMSEFYEKVLGKKADWQAGNWSGYQVGSTHLTIGEHSEVKGGAKEPQRILFNFETDDVKGEFERIKGLGTKVIKEPYAPDEAPEMWIATFADPDGNYFQLMSPMGDIK
;
A
#
# COMPACT_ATOMS: atom_id res chain seq x y z
N MET A 1 6.79 7.93 4.31
CA MET A 1 7.98 7.11 3.97
C MET A 1 7.82 5.75 4.61
N ILE A 2 8.25 4.68 3.92
CA ILE A 2 8.35 3.32 4.47
C ILE A 2 9.84 2.97 4.61
N GLY A 3 10.29 2.74 5.84
CA GLY A 3 11.62 2.22 6.14
C GLY A 3 11.63 0.70 6.12
N THR A 4 12.64 0.08 5.49
CA THR A 4 12.73 -1.39 5.34
C THR A 4 14.17 -1.86 5.42
N SER A 5 14.39 -3.13 5.79
CA SER A 5 15.69 -3.81 5.61
C SER A 5 15.84 -4.48 4.24
N LYS A 6 14.81 -4.43 3.38
CA LYS A 6 14.81 -5.03 2.04
C LYS A 6 14.38 -4.01 0.96
N PRO A 7 15.09 -2.88 0.81
CA PRO A 7 14.68 -1.75 -0.03
C PRO A 7 14.36 -2.14 -1.48
N LYS A 8 15.19 -2.99 -2.11
CA LYS A 8 14.97 -3.46 -3.48
C LYS A 8 13.66 -4.25 -3.61
N LYS A 9 13.42 -5.23 -2.72
CA LYS A 9 12.20 -6.05 -2.74
C LYS A 9 10.95 -5.22 -2.50
N MET A 10 11.04 -4.26 -1.58
CA MET A 10 9.93 -3.35 -1.27
C MET A 10 9.62 -2.43 -2.46
N SER A 11 10.66 -1.89 -3.10
CA SER A 11 10.52 -1.06 -4.30
C SER A 11 9.87 -1.83 -5.45
N GLU A 12 10.40 -3.01 -5.81
CA GLU A 12 9.83 -3.88 -6.85
C GLU A 12 8.38 -4.29 -6.57
N PHE A 13 8.01 -4.44 -5.29
CA PHE A 13 6.64 -4.72 -4.89
C PHE A 13 5.72 -3.52 -5.19
N TYR A 14 6.08 -2.33 -4.70
CA TYR A 14 5.27 -1.13 -4.91
C TYR A 14 5.23 -0.70 -6.38
N GLU A 15 6.26 -0.97 -7.20
CA GLU A 15 6.18 -0.77 -8.65
C GLU A 15 5.04 -1.59 -9.29
N LYS A 16 4.87 -2.85 -8.88
CA LYS A 16 3.81 -3.72 -9.39
C LYS A 16 2.43 -3.31 -8.87
N VAL A 17 2.35 -2.96 -7.59
CA VAL A 17 1.10 -2.47 -6.97
C VAL A 17 0.65 -1.18 -7.63
N LEU A 18 1.54 -0.20 -7.80
CA LEU A 18 1.22 1.10 -8.39
C LEU A 18 1.16 1.09 -9.93
N GLY A 19 1.59 -0.01 -10.56
CA GLY A 19 1.61 -0.13 -12.03
C GLY A 19 2.60 0.83 -12.71
N LYS A 20 3.58 1.36 -11.98
CA LYS A 20 4.57 2.32 -12.49
C LYS A 20 5.96 2.08 -11.91
N LYS A 21 6.98 2.54 -12.63
CA LYS A 21 8.35 2.64 -12.10
C LYS A 21 8.48 3.80 -11.11
N ALA A 22 9.50 3.73 -10.27
CA ALA A 22 9.86 4.85 -9.40
C ALA A 22 10.14 6.12 -10.23
N ASP A 23 9.67 7.27 -9.75
CA ASP A 23 9.91 8.56 -10.41
C ASP A 23 11.37 9.00 -10.24
N TRP A 24 12.00 8.58 -9.14
CA TRP A 24 13.44 8.72 -8.91
C TRP A 24 13.98 7.59 -8.06
N GLN A 25 15.28 7.32 -8.22
CA GLN A 25 16.04 6.38 -7.39
C GLN A 25 17.38 6.99 -7.00
N ALA A 26 17.80 6.81 -5.75
CA ALA A 26 19.10 7.25 -5.24
C ALA A 26 19.65 6.23 -4.23
N GLY A 27 20.62 5.42 -4.66
CA GLY A 27 21.10 4.30 -3.85
C GLY A 27 19.96 3.35 -3.48
N ASN A 28 19.77 3.08 -2.18
CA ASN A 28 18.72 2.20 -1.66
C ASN A 28 17.36 2.92 -1.43
N TRP A 29 17.15 4.05 -2.09
CA TRP A 29 15.94 4.86 -1.96
C TRP A 29 15.19 4.95 -3.28
N SER A 30 13.87 4.86 -3.20
CA SER A 30 12.95 4.99 -4.35
C SER A 30 11.81 5.93 -3.98
N GLY A 31 11.44 6.83 -4.89
CA GLY A 31 10.31 7.74 -4.70
C GLY A 31 9.24 7.59 -5.75
N TYR A 32 7.98 7.75 -5.32
CA TYR A 32 6.78 7.65 -6.14
C TYR A 32 5.84 8.82 -5.81
N GLN A 33 5.41 9.56 -6.82
CA GLN A 33 4.23 10.41 -6.76
C GLN A 33 3.00 9.51 -6.91
N VAL A 34 2.16 9.47 -5.86
CA VAL A 34 0.90 8.73 -5.81
C VAL A 34 -0.21 9.70 -5.40
N GLY A 35 -1.08 10.04 -6.34
CA GLY A 35 -2.03 11.14 -6.15
C GLY A 35 -1.29 12.44 -5.83
N SER A 36 -1.62 13.07 -4.70
CA SER A 36 -0.94 14.27 -4.17
C SER A 36 0.22 13.96 -3.21
N THR A 37 0.47 12.69 -2.90
CA THR A 37 1.46 12.27 -1.90
C THR A 37 2.73 11.72 -2.52
N HIS A 38 3.87 12.06 -1.92
CA HIS A 38 5.15 11.39 -2.21
C HIS A 38 5.32 10.19 -1.28
N LEU A 39 5.24 8.99 -1.85
CA LEU A 39 5.64 7.75 -1.19
C LEU A 39 7.13 7.51 -1.43
N THR A 40 7.91 7.56 -0.36
CA THR A 40 9.34 7.22 -0.38
C THR A 40 9.57 5.89 0.33
N ILE A 41 10.33 5.00 -0.31
CA ILE A 41 10.81 3.74 0.26
C ILE A 41 12.32 3.85 0.43
N GLY A 42 12.84 3.50 1.61
CA GLY A 42 14.27 3.60 1.90
C GLY A 42 14.74 2.56 2.91
N GLU A 43 16.04 2.32 2.91
CA GLU A 43 16.68 1.46 3.91
C GLU A 43 16.61 2.07 5.32
N HIS A 44 16.31 1.27 6.34
CA HIS A 44 16.35 1.70 7.73
C HIS A 44 16.98 0.62 8.63
N SER A 45 18.12 0.92 9.25
CA SER A 45 18.95 -0.07 9.98
C SER A 45 18.25 -0.73 11.17
N GLU A 46 17.37 0.00 11.85
CA GLU A 46 16.62 -0.54 13.00
C GLU A 46 15.34 -1.31 12.65
N VAL A 47 14.97 -1.38 11.35
CA VAL A 47 13.83 -2.18 10.92
C VAL A 47 14.28 -3.63 10.75
N LYS A 48 13.93 -4.47 11.73
CA LYS A 48 14.34 -5.88 11.79
C LYS A 48 13.11 -6.77 11.63
N GLY A 49 13.06 -7.51 10.52
CA GLY A 49 11.94 -8.40 10.22
C GLY A 49 10.68 -7.64 9.78
N GLY A 50 9.51 -8.21 10.08
CA GLY A 50 8.22 -7.59 9.72
C GLY A 50 7.67 -6.64 10.79
N ALA A 51 6.66 -5.86 10.41
CA ALA A 51 5.93 -4.97 11.30
C ALA A 51 5.30 -5.75 12.48
N LYS A 52 5.54 -5.29 13.70
CA LYS A 52 5.04 -5.94 14.94
C LYS A 52 3.55 -5.70 15.18
N GLU A 53 3.09 -4.50 14.83
CA GLU A 53 1.69 -4.07 14.99
C GLU A 53 1.21 -3.44 13.68
N PRO A 54 1.08 -4.24 12.60
CA PRO A 54 0.83 -3.72 11.27
C PRO A 54 -0.50 -2.96 11.13
N GLN A 55 -1.46 -3.21 12.04
CA GLN A 55 -2.74 -2.51 12.13
C GLN A 55 -2.67 -1.11 12.77
N ARG A 56 -1.53 -0.70 13.35
CA ARG A 56 -1.38 0.59 14.04
C ARG A 56 -1.34 1.79 13.09
N ILE A 57 -0.79 1.59 11.89
CA ILE A 57 -0.70 2.57 10.83
C ILE A 57 -1.18 1.89 9.54
N LEU A 58 -2.21 2.45 8.93
CA LEU A 58 -2.80 1.96 7.68
C LEU A 58 -2.57 3.01 6.60
N PHE A 59 -1.95 2.59 5.48
CA PHE A 59 -1.80 3.45 4.31
C PHE A 59 -2.94 3.20 3.34
N ASN A 60 -3.78 4.20 3.11
CA ASN A 60 -4.92 4.08 2.21
C ASN A 60 -4.56 4.60 0.82
N PHE A 61 -4.78 3.77 -0.19
CA PHE A 61 -4.76 4.15 -1.59
C PHE A 61 -6.20 4.22 -2.10
N GLU A 62 -6.59 5.39 -2.58
CA GLU A 62 -7.93 5.60 -3.11
C GLU A 62 -8.03 5.09 -4.54
N THR A 63 -9.17 4.47 -4.87
CA THR A 63 -9.52 4.03 -6.21
C THR A 63 -11.03 3.91 -6.36
N ASP A 64 -11.56 4.30 -7.52
CA ASP A 64 -12.98 4.12 -7.86
C ASP A 64 -13.34 2.62 -8.06
N ASP A 65 -12.36 1.75 -8.28
CA ASP A 65 -12.54 0.32 -8.51
C ASP A 65 -11.77 -0.54 -7.50
N VAL A 66 -12.22 -0.51 -6.24
CA VAL A 66 -11.60 -1.28 -5.15
C VAL A 66 -11.59 -2.79 -5.44
N LYS A 67 -12.66 -3.33 -6.03
CA LYS A 67 -12.79 -4.77 -6.27
C LYS A 67 -11.92 -5.24 -7.43
N GLY A 68 -11.88 -4.49 -8.54
CA GLY A 68 -11.02 -4.79 -9.67
C GLY A 68 -9.54 -4.69 -9.30
N GLU A 69 -9.16 -3.61 -8.59
CA GLU A 69 -7.78 -3.43 -8.12
C GLU A 69 -7.40 -4.48 -7.07
N PHE A 70 -8.34 -4.92 -6.23
CA PHE A 70 -8.12 -6.04 -5.31
C PHE A 70 -7.76 -7.32 -6.07
N GLU A 71 -8.56 -7.72 -7.07
CA GLU A 71 -8.27 -8.93 -7.85
C GLU A 71 -6.95 -8.81 -8.63
N ARG A 72 -6.65 -7.64 -9.19
CA ARG A 72 -5.36 -7.36 -9.85
C ARG A 72 -4.18 -7.55 -8.89
N ILE A 73 -4.23 -6.94 -7.72
CA ILE A 73 -3.14 -6.97 -6.73
C ILE A 73 -3.02 -8.36 -6.07
N LYS A 74 -4.13 -9.04 -5.83
CA LYS A 74 -4.17 -10.44 -5.39
C LYS A 74 -3.50 -11.35 -6.41
N GLY A 75 -3.75 -11.13 -7.71
CA GLY A 75 -3.08 -11.83 -8.81
C GLY A 75 -1.56 -11.68 -8.86
N LEU A 76 -1.00 -10.65 -8.21
CA LEU A 76 0.46 -10.47 -8.06
C LEU A 76 1.06 -11.38 -6.97
N GLY A 77 0.24 -12.14 -6.24
CA GLY A 77 0.66 -12.94 -5.08
C GLY A 77 0.80 -12.12 -3.79
N THR A 78 0.19 -10.93 -3.74
CA THR A 78 0.19 -10.07 -2.54
C THR A 78 -0.59 -10.74 -1.41
N LYS A 79 -0.10 -10.63 -0.18
CA LYS A 79 -0.78 -11.22 0.99
C LYS A 79 -2.09 -10.47 1.27
N VAL A 80 -3.21 -11.15 1.06
CA VAL A 80 -4.54 -10.66 1.44
C VAL A 80 -4.68 -10.73 2.96
N ILE A 81 -5.08 -9.62 3.57
CA ILE A 81 -5.39 -9.53 5.01
C ILE A 81 -6.91 -9.48 5.21
N LYS A 82 -7.62 -8.74 4.36
CA LYS A 82 -9.07 -8.67 4.36
C LYS A 82 -9.58 -8.45 2.94
N GLU A 83 -10.50 -9.31 2.51
CA GLU A 83 -11.20 -9.16 1.22
C GLU A 83 -12.09 -7.90 1.21
N PRO A 84 -12.48 -7.39 0.02
CA PRO A 84 -13.30 -6.20 -0.09
C PRO A 84 -14.59 -6.29 0.75
N TYR A 85 -14.81 -5.30 1.59
CA TYR A 85 -16.00 -5.16 2.42
C TYR A 85 -16.47 -3.71 2.46
N ALA A 86 -17.74 -3.49 2.79
CA ALA A 86 -18.28 -2.17 3.09
C ALA A 86 -18.38 -1.99 4.62
N PRO A 87 -17.89 -0.89 5.20
CA PRO A 87 -18.12 -0.56 6.60
C PRO A 87 -19.60 -0.34 6.90
N ASP A 88 -20.05 -0.69 8.11
CA ASP A 88 -21.45 -0.51 8.51
C ASP A 88 -21.86 0.97 8.53
N GLU A 89 -20.93 1.86 8.91
CA GLU A 89 -21.16 3.31 8.96
C GLU A 89 -21.06 4.00 7.59
N ALA A 90 -20.56 3.31 6.56
CA ALA A 90 -20.37 3.84 5.21
C ALA A 90 -20.59 2.73 4.14
N PRO A 91 -21.83 2.23 3.98
CA PRO A 91 -22.14 1.06 3.16
C PRO A 91 -21.89 1.27 1.64
N GLU A 92 -21.75 2.51 1.19
CA GLU A 92 -21.40 2.89 -0.18
C GLU A 92 -19.88 2.82 -0.45
N MET A 93 -19.06 2.77 0.60
CA MET A 93 -17.61 2.72 0.51
C MET A 93 -17.13 1.26 0.47
N TRP A 94 -16.09 0.99 -0.31
CA TRP A 94 -15.39 -0.29 -0.27
C TRP A 94 -14.01 -0.13 0.34
N ILE A 95 -13.61 -1.13 1.12
CA ILE A 95 -12.27 -1.23 1.71
C ILE A 95 -11.76 -2.66 1.50
N ALA A 96 -10.50 -2.80 1.11
CA ALA A 96 -9.78 -4.08 1.12
C ALA A 96 -8.39 -3.88 1.71
N THR A 97 -7.86 -4.88 2.41
CA THR A 97 -6.55 -4.77 3.10
C THR A 97 -5.57 -5.83 2.62
N PHE A 98 -4.36 -5.37 2.30
CA PHE A 98 -3.21 -6.20 1.96
C PHE A 98 -2.06 -5.96 2.93
N ALA A 99 -1.06 -6.84 2.87
CA ALA A 99 0.22 -6.64 3.51
C ALA A 99 1.37 -6.60 2.49
N ASP A 100 2.27 -5.64 2.68
CA ASP A 100 3.49 -5.51 1.88
C ASP A 100 4.55 -6.58 2.29
N PRO A 101 5.74 -6.61 1.65
CA PRO A 101 6.82 -7.56 1.97
C PRO A 101 7.38 -7.51 3.40
N ASP A 102 7.14 -6.44 4.15
CA ASP A 102 7.48 -6.31 5.58
C ASP A 102 6.26 -6.51 6.48
N GLY A 103 5.10 -6.78 5.90
CA GLY A 103 3.87 -6.98 6.65
C GLY A 103 3.16 -5.68 7.01
N ASN A 104 3.61 -4.51 6.54
CA ASN A 104 2.87 -3.27 6.74
C ASN A 104 1.53 -3.37 6.02
N TYR A 105 0.46 -2.91 6.67
CA TYR A 105 -0.85 -2.92 6.05
C TYR A 105 -1.06 -1.68 5.19
N PHE A 106 -1.55 -1.92 3.99
CA PHE A 106 -2.11 -0.89 3.13
C PHE A 106 -3.49 -1.32 2.68
N GLN A 107 -4.34 -0.34 2.41
CA GLN A 107 -5.71 -0.55 2.02
C GLN A 107 -5.98 0.05 0.64
N LEU A 108 -6.83 -0.63 -0.11
CA LEU A 108 -7.58 -0.01 -1.19
C LEU A 108 -8.88 0.52 -0.59
N MET A 109 -9.25 1.74 -0.92
CA MET A 109 -10.45 2.37 -0.39
C MET A 109 -11.17 3.16 -1.49
N SER A 110 -12.49 3.16 -1.47
CA SER A 110 -13.27 4.10 -2.29
C SER A 110 -12.89 5.54 -1.92
N PRO A 111 -12.87 6.50 -2.86
CA PRO A 111 -12.55 7.88 -2.51
C PRO A 111 -13.49 8.38 -1.43
N MET A 112 -12.92 8.92 -0.36
CA MET A 112 -13.69 9.68 0.61
C MET A 112 -13.96 11.03 -0.06
N GLY A 113 -15.05 11.14 -0.84
CA GLY A 113 -15.47 12.45 -1.35
C GLY A 113 -15.57 13.46 -0.21
N ASP A 114 -15.63 14.77 -0.51
CA ASP A 114 -15.90 15.78 0.52
C ASP A 114 -17.14 15.35 1.30
N ILE A 115 -16.95 14.85 2.53
CA ILE A 115 -18.04 14.56 3.45
C ILE A 115 -18.62 15.94 3.76
N LYS A 116 -19.68 16.31 3.04
CA LYS A 116 -20.43 17.53 3.29
C LYS A 116 -21.27 17.40 4.55
#